data_AF-A0A820IVT2-F1
#
_entry.id   AF-A0A820IVT2-F1
#
_cell.length_a   1.000
_cell.length_b   1.000
_cell.length_c   1.000
_cell.angle_alpha   90.00
_cell.angle_beta   90.00
_cell.angle_gamma   90.00
#
_symmetry.space_group_name_H-M   'P 1'
#
loop_
_entity.id
_entity.type
_entity.pdbx_description
1 polymer ?
#
loop_
_entity_poly.entity_id
_entity_poly.type
_entity_poly.pdbx_seq_one_letter_code
_entity_poly.pdbx_strand_id
1 'polypeptide(L)'
;MYKKCFYSRRVIYRRKRRLQKIDYDRNYSTSSSASSSSSSSSSDSGHETYDVNQYGQNAQSIASDIMTASNKEISAYENYHDDEYDNINILNDLQENALQQSPPLYDGCRFSTIKTVKMLMDFLISRVSLDKSNIINLMKLIKMILPVPNALPISWKSIMKLFGKVNLSSVTFKCSKCLNECGKTAFNTKNCTNDRCALYKRTLKTNEIVEIVNLDVRTQLKSIITRNINLIKQNYNLFPPSDITSASFYKSTTSNTNSNTITIVLHTDGAPLVRSAKLCIWPCFGSIVELPPPVREYQTNIILLALWSSKTKPDVNVFLKQTIDDIEYLITNGTTFYINNVEYNFVVRTQFFLADLPAKALFLKTTSFNGYYACNYCMTKGFWNGTSVIYPYNKNDLQLRTHREFIAAAKEAEEKTTEKRLANVQGVKGLSYLLRIF
;
A
#
# COMPACT_ATOMS: atom_id res chain seq x y z
N MET A 1 -13.11 -29.36 13.83
CA MET A 1 -11.63 -29.32 13.75
C MET A 1 -11.22 -28.21 12.79
N TYR A 2 -10.92 -27.02 13.31
CA TYR A 2 -10.54 -25.86 12.51
C TYR A 2 -9.05 -25.94 12.12
N LYS A 3 -8.75 -25.95 10.81
CA LYS A 3 -7.38 -25.79 10.31
C LYS A 3 -6.97 -24.31 10.44
N LYS A 4 -6.15 -23.99 11.45
CA LYS A 4 -5.41 -22.72 11.51
C LYS A 4 -4.58 -22.59 10.22
N CYS A 5 -4.79 -21.51 9.47
CA CYS A 5 -4.01 -21.21 8.27
C CYS A 5 -2.62 -20.72 8.70
N PHE A 6 -1.69 -21.66 8.94
CA PHE A 6 -0.30 -21.30 9.22
C PHE A 6 0.33 -20.72 7.94
N TYR A 7 0.98 -19.57 8.06
CA TYR A 7 1.92 -19.09 7.04
C TYR A 7 2.89 -20.22 6.68
N SER A 8 3.21 -20.39 5.39
CA SER A 8 4.17 -21.43 4.99
C SER A 8 5.48 -21.26 5.75
N ARG A 9 6.15 -22.37 6.12
CA ARG A 9 7.45 -22.35 6.83
C ARG A 9 8.47 -21.42 6.15
N ARG A 10 8.42 -21.26 4.82
CA ARG A 10 9.26 -20.31 4.06
C ARG A 10 9.00 -18.84 4.42
N VAL A 11 7.75 -18.44 4.63
CA VAL A 11 7.39 -17.05 4.97
C VAL A 11 7.84 -16.73 6.40
N ILE A 12 7.61 -17.67 7.33
CA ILE A 12 8.09 -17.55 8.72
C ILE A 12 9.62 -17.45 8.75
N TYR A 13 10.32 -18.28 7.97
CA TYR A 13 11.78 -18.27 7.89
C TYR A 13 12.34 -16.98 7.28
N ARG A 14 11.69 -16.44 6.22
CA ARG A 14 12.07 -15.14 5.64
C ARG A 14 11.86 -13.98 6.63
N ARG A 15 10.77 -14.01 7.40
CA ARG A 15 10.48 -13.00 8.43
C ARG A 15 11.49 -13.08 9.57
N LYS A 16 11.82 -14.29 10.05
CA LYS A 16 12.90 -14.52 11.03
C LYS A 16 14.27 -14.04 10.53
N ARG A 17 14.64 -14.32 9.28
CA ARG A 17 15.90 -13.81 8.70
C ARG A 17 15.95 -12.28 8.61
N ARG A 18 14.83 -11.62 8.32
CA ARG A 18 14.77 -10.15 8.30
C ARG A 18 14.93 -9.55 9.70
N LEU A 19 14.26 -10.13 10.69
CA LEU A 19 14.41 -9.71 12.09
C LEU A 19 15.84 -9.94 12.60
N GLN A 20 16.44 -11.10 12.30
CA GLN A 20 17.85 -11.38 12.63
C GLN A 20 18.84 -10.43 11.94
N LYS A 21 18.53 -9.97 10.73
CA LYS A 21 19.36 -8.98 10.03
C LYS A 21 19.25 -7.60 10.68
N ILE A 22 18.04 -7.21 11.09
CA ILE A 22 17.81 -5.97 11.86
C ILE A 22 18.54 -6.02 13.20
N ASP A 23 18.50 -7.15 13.92
CA ASP A 23 19.25 -7.33 15.18
C ASP A 23 20.76 -7.35 14.96
N TYR A 24 21.24 -7.90 13.85
CA TYR A 24 22.66 -7.86 13.48
C TYR A 24 23.14 -6.43 13.23
N ASP A 25 22.39 -5.64 12.45
CA ASP A 25 22.73 -4.24 12.16
C ASP A 25 22.65 -3.37 13.45
N ARG A 26 21.75 -3.73 14.37
CA ARG A 26 21.62 -3.12 15.72
C ARG A 26 22.81 -3.46 16.63
N ASN A 27 23.30 -4.71 16.59
CA ASN A 27 24.44 -5.18 17.38
C ASN A 27 25.81 -4.74 16.83
N TYR A 28 25.94 -4.54 15.51
CA TYR A 28 27.15 -3.98 14.90
C TYR A 28 27.37 -2.51 15.33
N SER A 29 26.28 -1.80 15.60
CA SER A 29 26.30 -0.41 16.07
C SER A 29 26.62 -0.28 17.57
N THR A 30 26.42 -1.33 18.36
CA THR A 30 26.69 -1.36 19.82
C THR A 30 28.03 -2.02 20.17
N SER A 31 28.59 -2.85 19.30
CA SER A 31 29.87 -3.53 19.53
C SER A 31 31.10 -2.67 19.21
N SER A 32 30.94 -1.56 18.51
CA SER A 32 32.02 -0.59 18.24
C SER A 32 32.39 0.29 19.45
N SER A 33 31.70 0.14 20.59
CA SER A 33 31.94 0.91 21.83
C SER A 33 32.56 0.09 22.97
N ALA A 34 32.82 -1.21 22.80
CA ALA A 34 33.33 -2.07 23.86
C ALA A 34 34.41 -3.05 23.36
N SER A 35 35.65 -2.57 23.23
CA SER A 35 36.87 -3.36 23.50
C SER A 35 38.12 -2.53 23.19
N SER A 36 38.74 -1.98 24.23
CA SER A 36 40.18 -1.73 24.25
C SER A 36 40.79 -2.51 25.43
N SER A 37 42.01 -3.00 25.20
CA SER A 37 42.94 -3.70 26.11
C SER A 37 43.00 -5.24 26.00
N SER A 38 43.91 -5.73 25.16
CA SER A 38 45.03 -6.56 25.62
C SER A 38 46.04 -6.77 24.47
N SER A 39 47.30 -6.56 24.81
CA SER A 39 48.50 -6.65 23.98
C SER A 39 48.98 -8.10 23.84
N SER A 40 49.36 -8.53 22.63
CA SER A 40 50.57 -9.33 22.39
C SER A 40 50.92 -9.38 20.90
N SER A 41 52.23 -9.41 20.65
CA SER A 41 52.99 -9.22 19.42
C SER A 41 52.98 -10.41 18.44
N SER A 42 52.97 -10.16 17.12
CA SER A 42 54.15 -10.31 16.23
C SER A 42 53.81 -10.36 14.72
N SER A 43 54.59 -9.60 13.95
CA SER A 43 55.06 -9.72 12.55
C SER A 43 54.11 -9.59 11.32
N ASP A 44 54.41 -8.53 10.54
CA ASP A 44 54.51 -8.39 9.06
C ASP A 44 53.28 -8.72 8.19
N SER A 45 52.83 -7.91 7.22
CA SER A 45 53.50 -7.01 6.27
C SER A 45 52.50 -5.99 5.68
N GLY A 46 52.97 -4.82 5.27
CA GLY A 46 52.19 -3.58 5.13
C GLY A 46 51.29 -3.35 3.91
N HIS A 47 50.42 -2.35 4.05
CA HIS A 47 50.00 -1.40 3.02
C HIS A 47 49.36 -0.15 3.67
N GLU A 48 49.66 1.02 3.11
CA GLU A 48 49.43 2.38 3.61
C GLU A 48 47.95 2.78 3.82
N THR A 49 47.65 3.50 4.90
CA THR A 49 46.35 4.11 5.22
C THR A 49 46.46 5.63 5.33
N TYR A 50 45.50 6.36 4.73
CA TYR A 50 45.31 7.81 4.88
C TYR A 50 44.55 8.15 6.17
N ASP A 51 45.00 9.22 6.84
CA ASP A 51 44.68 9.64 8.20
C ASP A 51 43.46 10.59 8.27
N VAL A 52 42.51 10.36 9.19
CA VAL A 52 41.39 11.28 9.53
C VAL A 52 41.16 11.22 11.04
N ASN A 53 41.91 12.00 11.83
CA ASN A 53 41.68 12.12 13.26
C ASN A 53 41.89 13.56 13.73
N GLN A 54 40.85 14.40 13.60
CA GLN A 54 40.82 15.70 14.29
C GLN A 54 39.40 16.20 14.67
N TYR A 55 38.51 15.32 15.10
CA TYR A 55 37.18 15.70 15.62
C TYR A 55 36.76 14.94 16.90
N GLY A 56 37.72 14.59 17.76
CA GLY A 56 37.51 13.65 18.87
C GLY A 56 37.00 14.21 20.22
N GLN A 57 36.91 15.53 20.42
CA GLN A 57 36.66 16.06 21.78
C GLN A 57 35.30 16.72 22.02
N ASN A 58 34.48 16.95 20.98
CA ASN A 58 33.10 17.45 21.14
C ASN A 58 32.03 16.34 21.11
N ALA A 59 32.41 15.07 20.91
CA ALA A 59 31.48 13.97 20.70
C ALA A 59 30.89 13.36 21.99
N GLN A 60 31.57 13.49 23.13
CA GLN A 60 31.16 12.82 24.38
C GLN A 60 30.00 13.51 25.12
N SER A 61 29.90 14.84 25.03
CA SER A 61 28.74 15.59 25.56
C SER A 61 27.49 15.42 24.68
N ILE A 62 27.67 15.24 23.38
CA ILE A 62 26.57 14.98 22.43
C ILE A 62 26.05 13.55 22.59
N ALA A 63 26.93 12.57 22.89
CA ALA A 63 26.56 11.17 23.07
C ALA A 63 25.64 10.92 24.29
N SER A 64 25.82 11.64 25.41
CA SER A 64 24.95 11.53 26.58
C SER A 64 23.56 12.12 26.35
N ASP A 65 23.48 13.21 25.59
CA ASP A 65 22.21 13.84 25.23
C ASP A 65 21.44 13.01 24.18
N ILE A 66 22.16 12.36 23.25
CA ILE A 66 21.60 11.39 22.29
C ILE A 66 21.06 10.14 23.00
N MET A 67 21.77 9.58 23.99
CA MET A 67 21.34 8.40 24.75
C MET A 67 20.05 8.65 25.55
N THR A 68 19.87 9.86 26.08
CA THR A 68 18.70 10.22 26.89
C THR A 68 17.47 10.54 26.02
N ALA A 69 17.67 11.15 24.85
CA ALA A 69 16.60 11.34 23.85
C ALA A 69 16.15 10.00 23.22
N SER A 70 17.09 9.09 22.94
CA SER A 70 16.82 7.79 22.32
C SER A 70 15.95 6.88 23.21
N ASN A 71 16.14 6.88 24.53
CA ASN A 71 15.34 6.04 25.44
C ASN A 71 13.87 6.50 25.56
N LYS A 72 13.56 7.79 25.43
CA LYS A 72 12.16 8.27 25.37
C LYS A 72 11.52 7.96 24.01
N GLU A 73 12.28 8.10 22.91
CA GLU A 73 11.78 7.92 21.54
C GLU A 73 11.62 6.44 21.13
N ILE A 74 12.46 5.53 21.65
CA ILE A 74 12.31 4.08 21.47
C ILE A 74 11.05 3.56 22.18
N SER A 75 10.68 4.14 23.31
CA SER A 75 9.43 3.77 24.00
C SER A 75 8.16 4.03 23.17
N ALA A 76 8.21 4.95 22.20
CA ALA A 76 7.10 5.22 21.27
C ALA A 76 6.95 4.13 20.19
N TYR A 77 8.05 3.48 19.80
CA TYR A 77 8.04 2.31 18.92
C TYR A 77 7.60 1.04 19.64
N GLU A 78 8.03 0.85 20.89
CA GLU A 78 7.65 -0.31 21.71
C GLU A 78 6.19 -0.25 22.18
N ASN A 79 5.63 0.95 22.38
CA ASN A 79 4.21 1.18 22.70
C ASN A 79 3.30 1.32 21.47
N TYR A 80 3.80 1.06 20.24
CA TYR A 80 2.96 1.00 19.05
C TYR A 80 2.11 -0.28 19.10
N HIS A 81 1.01 -0.21 19.85
CA HIS A 81 0.09 -1.33 20.03
C HIS A 81 -0.73 -1.56 18.77
N ASP A 82 -0.64 -2.81 18.32
CA ASP A 82 -1.33 -3.46 17.23
C ASP A 82 -2.85 -3.49 17.48
N ASP A 83 -3.60 -2.59 16.87
CA ASP A 83 -5.02 -2.83 16.63
C ASP A 83 -5.11 -3.54 15.25
N GLU A 84 -5.02 -4.88 15.27
CA GLU A 84 -4.87 -5.77 14.09
C GLU A 84 -6.06 -5.70 13.08
N TYR A 85 -7.00 -4.76 13.24
CA TYR A 85 -8.15 -4.56 12.36
C TYR A 85 -8.60 -3.10 12.21
N ASP A 86 -7.71 -2.16 11.97
CA ASP A 86 -8.06 -0.77 11.63
C ASP A 86 -8.80 -0.55 10.28
N ASN A 87 -9.34 -1.61 9.67
CA ASN A 87 -10.47 -1.50 8.73
C ASN A 87 -11.73 -0.89 9.40
N ILE A 88 -11.66 -0.53 10.68
CA ILE A 88 -12.70 0.07 11.52
C ILE A 88 -12.83 1.58 11.36
N ASN A 89 -12.09 2.25 10.46
CA ASN A 89 -12.37 3.67 10.24
C ASN A 89 -13.75 3.96 9.60
N ILE A 90 -14.50 2.92 9.21
CA ILE A 90 -15.95 2.98 8.95
C ILE A 90 -16.71 3.62 10.12
N LEU A 91 -16.27 3.38 11.37
CA LEU A 91 -16.97 3.85 12.56
C LEU A 91 -16.62 5.29 12.96
N ASN A 92 -15.50 5.84 12.49
CA ASN A 92 -15.11 7.23 12.79
C ASN A 92 -15.75 8.26 11.86
N ASP A 93 -16.28 7.82 10.71
CA ASP A 93 -17.01 8.67 9.76
C ASP A 93 -18.53 8.73 10.02
N LEU A 94 -19.02 8.12 11.11
CA LEU A 94 -20.32 8.52 11.63
C LEU A 94 -20.19 9.98 12.11
N GLN A 95 -20.72 10.91 11.32
CA GLN A 95 -20.90 12.31 11.71
C GLN A 95 -21.42 12.34 13.16
N GLU A 96 -20.79 13.12 14.03
CA GLU A 96 -21.22 13.28 15.43
C GLU A 96 -22.72 13.65 15.51
N ASN A 97 -23.24 14.32 14.48
CA ASN A 97 -24.67 14.59 14.29
C ASN A 97 -25.54 13.33 14.18
N ALA A 98 -25.09 12.25 13.52
CA ALA A 98 -25.81 10.98 13.43
C ALA A 98 -25.77 10.18 14.75
N LEU A 99 -24.67 10.30 15.50
CA LEU A 99 -24.54 9.72 16.85
C LEU A 99 -25.52 10.36 17.84
N GLN A 100 -25.77 11.67 17.69
CA GLN A 100 -26.70 12.47 18.50
C GLN A 100 -28.18 12.27 18.12
N GLN A 101 -28.50 11.96 16.86
CA GLN A 101 -29.88 11.76 16.38
C GLN A 101 -30.43 10.33 16.56
N SER A 102 -29.60 9.36 16.95
CA SER A 102 -30.07 7.98 17.11
C SER A 102 -30.78 7.74 18.45
N PRO A 103 -31.87 6.95 18.48
CA PRO A 103 -32.63 6.71 19.70
C PRO A 103 -31.79 6.01 20.77
N PRO A 104 -32.14 6.20 22.06
CA PRO A 104 -31.47 5.51 23.16
C PRO A 104 -31.56 3.99 22.99
N LEU A 105 -30.56 3.27 23.52
CA LEU A 105 -30.50 1.81 23.37
C LEU A 105 -31.73 1.10 23.97
N TYR A 106 -32.23 1.62 25.06
CA TYR A 106 -33.47 1.27 25.76
C TYR A 106 -33.91 2.50 26.55
N ASP A 107 -35.12 2.49 27.08
CA ASP A 107 -35.66 3.64 27.80
C ASP A 107 -34.81 4.01 29.03
N GLY A 108 -34.52 5.29 29.22
CA GLY A 108 -33.60 5.79 30.26
C GLY A 108 -32.10 5.52 30.03
N CYS A 109 -31.69 4.90 28.92
CA CYS A 109 -30.28 4.68 28.64
C CYS A 109 -29.56 5.99 28.26
N ARG A 110 -28.41 6.27 28.90
CA ARG A 110 -27.56 7.45 28.58
C ARG A 110 -26.91 7.39 27.19
N PHE A 111 -26.82 6.20 26.61
CA PHE A 111 -26.17 6.00 25.32
C PHE A 111 -27.18 5.71 24.23
N SER A 112 -26.96 6.33 23.08
CA SER A 112 -27.70 6.02 21.86
C SER A 112 -27.34 4.63 21.34
N THR A 113 -28.25 4.05 20.55
CA THR A 113 -28.07 2.72 19.97
C THR A 113 -26.81 2.66 19.12
N ILE A 114 -26.59 3.66 18.26
CA ILE A 114 -25.42 3.72 17.38
C ILE A 114 -24.13 3.85 18.20
N LYS A 115 -24.12 4.72 19.22
CA LYS A 115 -22.94 4.91 20.09
C LYS A 115 -22.57 3.63 20.83
N THR A 116 -23.55 2.92 21.36
CA THR A 116 -23.32 1.64 22.05
C THR A 116 -22.76 0.59 21.10
N VAL A 117 -23.37 0.43 19.93
CA VAL A 117 -22.91 -0.54 18.93
C VAL A 117 -21.51 -0.17 18.43
N LYS A 118 -21.20 1.11 18.29
CA LYS A 118 -19.84 1.57 17.97
C LYS A 118 -18.82 1.13 19.00
N MET A 119 -19.06 1.41 20.28
CA MET A 119 -18.16 1.03 21.37
C MET A 119 -17.98 -0.49 21.48
N LEU A 120 -19.07 -1.25 21.36
CA LEU A 120 -19.00 -2.71 21.37
C LEU A 120 -18.21 -3.24 20.18
N MET A 121 -18.47 -2.77 18.97
CA MET A 121 -17.76 -3.25 17.79
C MET A 121 -16.27 -2.92 17.83
N ASP A 122 -15.92 -1.72 18.29
CA ASP A 122 -14.53 -1.32 18.49
C ASP A 122 -13.83 -2.21 19.52
N PHE A 123 -14.46 -2.46 20.68
CA PHE A 123 -13.88 -3.38 21.67
C PHE A 123 -13.74 -4.82 21.12
N LEU A 124 -14.81 -5.37 20.54
CA LEU A 124 -14.85 -6.78 20.14
C LEU A 124 -13.95 -7.10 18.95
N ILE A 125 -13.75 -6.14 18.05
CA ILE A 125 -12.88 -6.33 16.88
C ILE A 125 -11.46 -5.88 17.20
N SER A 126 -11.26 -4.66 17.73
CA SER A 126 -9.94 -4.08 17.92
C SER A 126 -9.21 -4.68 19.13
N ARG A 127 -9.91 -4.95 20.25
CA ARG A 127 -9.27 -5.40 21.50
C ARG A 127 -9.32 -6.91 21.72
N VAL A 128 -10.42 -7.56 21.30
CA VAL A 128 -10.65 -9.00 21.56
C VAL A 128 -10.45 -9.85 20.29
N SER A 129 -10.45 -9.24 19.10
CA SER A 129 -10.27 -9.90 17.81
C SER A 129 -11.23 -11.08 17.57
N LEU A 130 -12.50 -10.90 17.94
CA LEU A 130 -13.53 -11.90 17.70
C LEU A 130 -13.91 -11.98 16.21
N ASP A 131 -14.16 -13.19 15.72
CA ASP A 131 -14.70 -13.38 14.39
C ASP A 131 -16.18 -12.95 14.31
N LYS A 132 -16.68 -12.78 13.08
CA LYS A 132 -18.05 -12.34 12.81
C LYS A 132 -19.11 -13.18 13.53
N SER A 133 -18.89 -14.49 13.64
CA SER A 133 -19.84 -15.40 14.29
C SER A 133 -19.90 -15.14 15.79
N ASN A 134 -18.74 -15.05 16.44
CA ASN A 134 -18.65 -14.82 17.88
C ASN A 134 -19.13 -13.42 18.27
N ILE A 135 -18.87 -12.39 17.44
CA ILE A 135 -19.45 -11.04 17.63
C ILE A 135 -20.98 -11.12 17.68
N ILE A 136 -21.60 -11.79 16.69
CA ILE A 136 -23.07 -11.90 16.63
C ILE A 136 -23.61 -12.67 17.84
N ASN A 137 -22.95 -13.74 18.25
CA ASN A 137 -23.38 -14.53 19.41
C ASN A 137 -23.30 -13.71 20.70
N LEU A 138 -22.23 -12.95 20.88
CA LEU A 138 -22.09 -12.06 22.03
C LEU A 138 -23.11 -10.92 22.00
N MET A 139 -23.37 -10.32 20.84
CA MET A 139 -24.42 -9.31 20.69
C MET A 139 -25.81 -9.85 21.07
N LYS A 140 -26.11 -11.10 20.70
CA LYS A 140 -27.36 -11.77 21.13
C LYS A 140 -27.41 -11.97 22.63
N LEU A 141 -26.31 -12.39 23.26
CA LEU A 141 -26.23 -12.54 24.70
C LEU A 141 -26.46 -11.20 25.42
N ILE A 142 -25.76 -10.14 25.00
CA ILE A 142 -25.93 -8.79 25.55
C ILE A 142 -27.38 -8.33 25.38
N LYS A 143 -28.00 -8.56 24.20
CA LYS A 143 -29.40 -8.20 23.97
C LYS A 143 -30.36 -8.82 24.99
N MET A 144 -30.10 -10.06 25.41
CA MET A 144 -30.91 -10.78 26.39
C MET A 144 -30.71 -10.29 27.82
N ILE A 145 -29.54 -9.73 28.14
CA ILE A 145 -29.23 -9.18 29.47
C ILE A 145 -29.81 -7.76 29.63
N LEU A 146 -29.94 -7.01 28.53
CA LEU A 146 -30.48 -5.65 28.55
C LEU A 146 -31.97 -5.60 28.86
N PRO A 147 -32.46 -4.51 29.48
CA PRO A 147 -33.90 -4.28 29.68
C PRO A 147 -34.71 -4.43 28.38
N VAL A 148 -35.95 -4.91 28.50
CA VAL A 148 -36.88 -5.07 27.37
C VAL A 148 -37.94 -3.96 27.43
N PRO A 149 -38.22 -3.24 26.33
CA PRO A 149 -37.64 -3.38 24.99
C PRO A 149 -36.28 -2.69 24.83
N ASN A 150 -35.39 -3.26 23.99
CA ASN A 150 -34.13 -2.62 23.58
C ASN A 150 -33.87 -2.73 22.07
N ALA A 151 -33.13 -1.75 21.55
CA ALA A 151 -32.81 -1.56 20.15
C ALA A 151 -31.48 -2.22 19.71
N LEU A 152 -30.83 -3.02 20.57
CA LEU A 152 -29.55 -3.64 20.23
C LEU A 152 -29.70 -4.57 18.99
N PRO A 153 -28.91 -4.39 17.92
CA PRO A 153 -28.96 -5.24 16.73
C PRO A 153 -28.32 -6.61 17.00
N ILE A 154 -28.87 -7.66 16.39
CA ILE A 154 -28.41 -9.06 16.53
C ILE A 154 -28.04 -9.73 15.21
N SER A 155 -28.01 -8.96 14.13
CA SER A 155 -27.56 -9.44 12.82
C SER A 155 -26.50 -8.51 12.27
N TRP A 156 -25.51 -9.07 11.57
CA TRP A 156 -24.46 -8.28 10.90
C TRP A 156 -25.05 -7.24 9.95
N LYS A 157 -26.12 -7.62 9.23
CA LYS A 157 -26.79 -6.73 8.30
C LYS A 157 -27.41 -5.53 9.03
N SER A 158 -28.02 -5.75 10.19
CA SER A 158 -28.59 -4.67 11.02
C SER A 158 -27.51 -3.77 11.60
N ILE A 159 -26.40 -4.37 12.10
CA ILE A 159 -25.23 -3.62 12.59
C ILE A 159 -24.68 -2.72 11.49
N MET A 160 -24.41 -3.27 10.31
CA MET A 160 -23.90 -2.49 9.17
C MET A 160 -24.91 -1.44 8.67
N LYS A 161 -26.21 -1.69 8.80
CA LYS A 161 -27.24 -0.69 8.46
C LYS A 161 -27.21 0.51 9.41
N LEU A 162 -26.86 0.32 10.68
CA LEU A 162 -26.74 1.41 11.67
C LEU A 162 -25.57 2.35 11.36
N PHE A 163 -24.47 1.81 10.83
CA PHE A 163 -23.31 2.60 10.42
C PHE A 163 -23.51 3.36 9.10
N GLY A 164 -24.65 3.16 8.43
CA GLY A 164 -24.89 3.67 7.09
C GLY A 164 -24.09 2.92 6.02
N LYS A 165 -24.45 3.16 4.75
CA LYS A 165 -23.59 2.75 3.63
C LYS A 165 -22.53 3.82 3.43
N VAL A 166 -21.40 3.71 4.13
CA VAL A 166 -20.20 4.41 3.67
C VAL A 166 -19.69 3.60 2.48
N ASN A 167 -19.88 4.10 1.26
CA ASN A 167 -19.36 3.46 0.05
C ASN A 167 -17.85 3.65 0.00
N LEU A 168 -17.10 2.92 0.83
CA LEU A 168 -15.64 2.91 0.85
C LEU A 168 -15.01 2.20 -0.35
N SER A 169 -15.85 1.64 -1.21
CA SER A 169 -15.41 0.97 -2.42
C SER A 169 -16.48 1.03 -3.50
N SER A 170 -16.06 1.18 -4.75
CA SER A 170 -16.88 0.90 -5.92
C SER A 170 -16.48 -0.45 -6.52
N VAL A 171 -17.46 -1.21 -7.01
CA VAL A 171 -17.21 -2.48 -7.70
C VAL A 171 -17.77 -2.38 -9.11
N THR A 172 -16.89 -2.58 -10.08
CA THR A 172 -17.23 -2.57 -11.50
C THR A 172 -16.98 -3.95 -12.08
N PHE A 173 -17.95 -4.46 -12.83
CA PHE A 173 -17.83 -5.73 -13.54
C PHE A 173 -17.64 -5.47 -15.02
N LYS A 174 -16.62 -6.08 -15.61
CA LYS A 174 -16.30 -5.97 -17.03
C LYS A 174 -16.24 -7.33 -17.69
N CYS A 175 -16.55 -7.38 -18.99
CA CYS A 175 -16.42 -8.58 -19.79
C CYS A 175 -14.94 -8.92 -19.96
N SER A 176 -14.52 -10.13 -19.62
CA SER A 176 -13.11 -10.56 -19.76
C SER A 176 -12.57 -10.54 -21.20
N LYS A 177 -13.47 -10.55 -22.20
CA LYS A 177 -13.08 -10.59 -23.62
C LYS A 177 -12.92 -9.21 -24.25
N CYS A 178 -13.83 -8.28 -23.97
CA CYS A 178 -13.81 -6.94 -24.58
C CYS A 178 -13.65 -5.79 -23.58
N LEU A 179 -13.59 -6.10 -22.28
CA LEU A 179 -13.47 -5.14 -21.17
C LEU A 179 -14.60 -4.10 -21.09
N ASN A 180 -15.68 -4.29 -21.85
CA ASN A 180 -16.88 -3.47 -21.73
C ASN A 180 -17.58 -3.74 -20.41
N GLU A 181 -18.26 -2.74 -19.86
CA GLU A 181 -19.02 -2.88 -18.63
C GLU A 181 -20.14 -3.90 -18.78
N CYS A 182 -20.29 -4.76 -17.78
CA CYS A 182 -21.33 -5.77 -17.75
C CYS A 182 -22.65 -5.15 -17.31
N GLY A 183 -23.73 -5.53 -18.00
CA GLY A 183 -25.08 -5.26 -17.54
C GLY A 183 -25.43 -6.14 -16.33
N LYS A 184 -26.46 -5.72 -15.59
CA LYS A 184 -27.06 -6.52 -14.51
C LYS A 184 -28.34 -7.16 -15.05
N THR A 185 -28.46 -8.47 -14.88
CA THR A 185 -29.66 -9.25 -15.21
C THR A 185 -30.32 -9.77 -13.92
N ALA A 186 -31.50 -10.38 -14.07
CA ALA A 186 -32.20 -11.02 -12.96
C ALA A 186 -31.27 -11.99 -12.19
N PHE A 187 -31.51 -12.14 -10.88
CA PHE A 187 -30.73 -13.03 -10.01
C PHE A 187 -29.23 -12.68 -9.88
N ASN A 188 -28.88 -11.40 -10.04
CA ASN A 188 -27.50 -10.88 -9.88
C ASN A 188 -26.47 -11.46 -10.89
N THR A 189 -26.95 -12.07 -11.96
CA THR A 189 -26.11 -12.50 -13.09
C THR A 189 -25.60 -11.29 -13.88
N LYS A 190 -24.59 -11.51 -14.74
CA LYS A 190 -23.90 -10.47 -15.50
C LYS A 190 -23.89 -10.83 -16.98
N ASN A 191 -24.11 -9.87 -17.87
CA ASN A 191 -24.05 -10.05 -19.31
C ASN A 191 -23.16 -8.99 -19.98
N CYS A 192 -22.56 -9.32 -21.12
CA CYS A 192 -21.82 -8.33 -21.91
C CYS A 192 -22.80 -7.49 -22.72
N THR A 193 -22.66 -6.16 -22.65
CA THR A 193 -23.50 -5.18 -23.35
C THR A 193 -22.92 -4.71 -24.69
N ASN A 194 -21.66 -5.05 -24.98
CA ASN A 194 -21.03 -4.77 -26.28
C ASN A 194 -21.57 -5.75 -27.34
N ASP A 195 -22.27 -5.24 -28.34
CA ASP A 195 -22.93 -5.96 -29.43
C ASP A 195 -21.96 -6.65 -30.39
N ARG A 196 -20.73 -6.15 -30.52
CA ARG A 196 -19.65 -6.76 -31.31
C ARG A 196 -18.90 -7.85 -30.54
N CYS A 197 -19.22 -8.05 -29.27
CA CYS A 197 -18.56 -9.09 -28.47
C CYS A 197 -19.19 -10.46 -28.73
N ALA A 198 -18.34 -11.48 -28.90
CA ALA A 198 -18.80 -12.88 -28.96
C ALA A 198 -19.54 -13.35 -27.69
N LEU A 199 -19.48 -12.58 -26.60
CA LEU A 199 -20.18 -12.85 -25.34
C LEU A 199 -21.41 -11.95 -25.15
N TYR A 200 -21.87 -11.25 -26.18
CA TYR A 200 -23.01 -10.34 -26.12
C TYR A 200 -24.30 -11.06 -25.69
N LYS A 201 -25.11 -10.40 -24.86
CA LYS A 201 -26.46 -10.82 -24.40
C LYS A 201 -26.60 -12.20 -23.75
N ARG A 202 -25.53 -12.98 -23.61
CA ARG A 202 -25.51 -14.21 -22.82
C ARG A 202 -25.13 -13.93 -21.37
N THR A 203 -25.56 -14.82 -20.47
CA THR A 203 -25.09 -14.83 -19.09
C THR A 203 -23.63 -15.25 -19.02
N LEU A 204 -22.79 -14.40 -18.45
CA LEU A 204 -21.36 -14.63 -18.29
C LEU A 204 -21.10 -15.59 -17.14
N LYS A 205 -20.18 -16.52 -17.35
CA LYS A 205 -19.64 -17.37 -16.28
C LYS A 205 -18.66 -16.56 -15.41
N THR A 206 -18.39 -16.99 -14.18
CA THR A 206 -17.45 -16.32 -13.26
C THR A 206 -16.08 -16.09 -13.89
N ASN A 207 -15.62 -17.02 -14.73
CA ASN A 207 -14.34 -16.92 -15.41
C ASN A 207 -14.32 -16.00 -16.64
N GLU A 208 -15.48 -15.46 -17.01
CA GLU A 208 -15.66 -14.56 -18.14
C GLU A 208 -15.87 -13.12 -17.67
N ILE A 209 -15.78 -12.90 -16.36
CA ILE A 209 -15.96 -11.63 -15.69
C ILE A 209 -14.60 -11.15 -15.17
N VAL A 210 -14.38 -9.85 -15.29
CA VAL A 210 -13.36 -9.10 -14.59
C VAL A 210 -14.07 -8.31 -13.51
N GLU A 211 -13.68 -8.50 -12.27
CA GLU A 211 -14.15 -7.70 -11.15
C GLU A 211 -13.05 -6.70 -10.77
N ILE A 212 -13.40 -5.41 -10.78
CA ILE A 212 -12.52 -4.33 -10.36
C ILE A 212 -13.15 -3.71 -9.12
N VAL A 213 -12.43 -3.76 -8.01
CA VAL A 213 -12.81 -3.09 -6.77
C VAL A 213 -11.89 -1.89 -6.61
N ASN A 214 -12.42 -0.68 -6.67
CA ASN A 214 -11.68 0.55 -6.34
C ASN A 214 -12.04 0.94 -4.91
N LEU A 215 -11.04 1.31 -4.13
CA LEU A 215 -11.21 1.68 -2.73
C LEU A 215 -11.03 3.18 -2.57
N ASP A 216 -11.76 3.78 -1.64
CA ASP A 216 -11.69 5.20 -1.37
C ASP A 216 -10.32 5.58 -0.77
N VAL A 217 -9.50 6.25 -1.57
CA VAL A 217 -8.12 6.62 -1.20
C VAL A 217 -8.12 7.67 -0.09
N ARG A 218 -9.01 8.65 -0.18
CA ARG A 218 -9.08 9.79 0.75
C ARG A 218 -9.42 9.33 2.17
N THR A 219 -10.37 8.42 2.32
CA THR A 219 -10.83 7.90 3.61
C THR A 219 -9.77 7.04 4.27
N GLN A 220 -9.05 6.21 3.48
CA GLN A 220 -7.91 5.46 3.96
C GLN A 220 -6.78 6.39 4.41
N LEU A 221 -6.44 7.42 3.62
CA LEU A 221 -5.45 8.43 4.01
C LEU A 221 -5.85 9.12 5.31
N LYS A 222 -7.10 9.59 5.43
CA LYS A 222 -7.63 10.19 6.66
C LYS A 222 -7.41 9.27 7.86
N SER A 223 -7.73 7.99 7.73
CA SER A 223 -7.51 6.98 8.77
C SER A 223 -6.06 6.89 9.20
N ILE A 224 -5.18 6.59 8.23
CA ILE A 224 -3.77 6.33 8.48
C ILE A 224 -3.08 7.57 9.06
N ILE A 225 -3.41 8.75 8.53
CA ILE A 225 -2.82 10.02 8.99
C ILE A 225 -3.33 10.38 10.38
N THR A 226 -4.63 10.26 10.65
CA THR A 226 -5.22 10.65 11.94
C THR A 226 -4.55 9.91 13.10
N ARG A 227 -4.38 8.58 12.98
CA ARG A 227 -3.75 7.79 14.05
C ARG A 227 -2.23 7.98 14.15
N ASN A 228 -1.56 8.37 13.06
CA ASN A 228 -0.11 8.52 13.01
C ASN A 228 0.35 9.99 12.92
N ILE A 229 -0.53 10.96 13.20
CA ILE A 229 -0.24 12.39 12.95
C ILE A 229 1.00 12.89 13.69
N ASN A 230 1.23 12.38 14.91
CA ASN A 230 2.40 12.73 15.71
C ASN A 230 3.69 12.23 15.07
N LEU A 231 3.69 11.00 14.53
CA LEU A 231 4.84 10.41 13.84
C LEU A 231 5.15 11.15 12.54
N ILE A 232 4.11 11.47 11.76
CA ILE A 232 4.24 12.21 10.49
C ILE A 232 4.83 13.61 10.73
N LYS A 233 4.57 14.23 11.88
CA LYS A 233 5.13 15.54 12.24
C LYS A 233 6.54 15.45 12.83
N GLN A 234 6.88 14.37 13.52
CA GLN A 234 8.16 14.19 14.22
C GLN A 234 9.14 13.43 13.32
N ASN A 235 9.78 14.11 12.37
CA ASN A 235 10.20 13.41 11.15
C ASN A 235 11.71 13.16 10.93
N TYR A 236 12.63 13.50 11.84
CA TYR A 236 14.06 13.38 11.53
C TYR A 236 14.82 12.31 12.32
N ASN A 237 14.58 12.14 13.62
CA ASN A 237 15.31 11.16 14.43
C ASN A 237 14.78 9.72 14.27
N LEU A 238 13.56 9.58 13.75
CA LEU A 238 12.85 8.31 13.63
C LEU A 238 13.24 7.50 12.37
N PHE A 239 13.98 8.10 11.44
CA PHE A 239 14.29 7.50 10.14
C PHE A 239 15.76 7.09 10.06
N PRO A 240 16.07 5.88 9.57
CA PRO A 240 17.45 5.51 9.35
C PRO A 240 18.09 6.42 8.27
N PRO A 241 19.42 6.65 8.32
CA PRO A 241 20.13 7.46 7.32
C PRO A 241 19.95 6.97 5.88
N SER A 242 19.64 5.68 5.70
CA SER A 242 19.37 5.06 4.40
C SER A 242 17.89 5.09 3.97
N ASP A 243 16.99 5.69 4.77
CA ASP A 243 15.58 5.79 4.38
C ASP A 243 15.38 6.76 3.20
N ILE A 244 14.25 6.60 2.51
CA ILE A 244 13.80 7.49 1.45
C ILE A 244 13.77 8.96 1.92
N THR A 245 13.32 9.23 3.15
CA THR A 245 13.25 10.60 3.68
C THR A 245 14.62 11.26 3.88
N SER A 246 15.66 10.45 4.06
CA SER A 246 17.04 10.90 4.25
C SER A 246 17.72 11.30 2.94
N ALA A 247 17.21 10.81 1.80
CA ALA A 247 17.78 11.05 0.48
C ALA A 247 17.71 12.52 0.07
N SER A 248 18.80 13.03 -0.54
CA SER A 248 18.89 14.42 -1.01
C SER A 248 17.78 14.77 -2.01
N PHE A 249 17.47 13.85 -2.92
CA PHE A 249 16.37 14.02 -3.87
C PHE A 249 15.05 14.28 -3.17
N TYR A 250 14.67 13.41 -2.22
CA TYR A 250 13.44 13.57 -1.44
C TYR A 250 13.41 14.91 -0.71
N LYS A 251 14.48 15.25 0.01
CA LYS A 251 14.61 16.49 0.78
C LYS A 251 14.43 17.72 -0.10
N SER A 252 15.07 17.74 -1.28
CA SER A 252 14.99 18.84 -2.24
C SER A 252 13.57 19.06 -2.79
N THR A 253 12.78 17.99 -2.90
CA THR A 253 11.38 18.07 -3.37
C THR A 253 10.41 18.46 -2.24
N THR A 254 10.76 18.20 -0.98
CA THR A 254 9.92 18.53 0.19
C THR A 254 10.23 19.86 0.87
N SER A 255 11.44 20.40 0.71
CA SER A 255 11.85 21.62 1.42
C SER A 255 11.09 22.88 1.00
N ASN A 256 10.40 22.83 -0.15
CA ASN A 256 9.63 23.95 -0.71
C ASN A 256 8.11 23.83 -0.46
N THR A 257 7.62 22.78 0.19
CA THR A 257 6.19 22.56 0.42
C THR A 257 5.83 22.65 1.89
N ASN A 258 4.66 23.21 2.20
CA ASN A 258 4.08 23.22 3.55
C ASN A 258 4.16 21.81 4.17
N SER A 259 4.38 21.74 5.48
CA SER A 259 4.73 20.57 6.31
C SER A 259 3.76 19.37 6.30
N ASN A 260 2.74 19.38 5.45
CA ASN A 260 1.69 18.38 5.34
C ASN A 260 1.69 17.71 3.94
N THR A 261 2.86 17.40 3.41
CA THR A 261 2.96 16.63 2.16
C THR A 261 2.99 15.13 2.49
N ILE A 262 2.17 14.34 1.79
CA ILE A 262 2.10 12.89 1.92
C ILE A 262 2.56 12.22 0.63
N THR A 263 3.52 11.33 0.74
CA THR A 263 4.14 10.67 -0.41
C THR A 263 3.75 9.23 -0.45
N ILE A 264 3.18 8.82 -1.57
CA ILE A 264 2.78 7.46 -1.81
C ILE A 264 3.81 6.78 -2.70
N VAL A 265 4.31 5.64 -2.23
CA VAL A 265 5.02 4.67 -3.08
C VAL A 265 4.03 3.60 -3.48
N LEU A 266 3.81 3.45 -4.78
CA LEU A 266 2.88 2.49 -5.35
C LEU A 266 3.52 1.12 -5.52
N HIS A 267 2.74 0.09 -5.26
CA HIS A 267 3.14 -1.31 -5.32
C HIS A 267 2.09 -2.15 -6.05
N THR A 268 2.55 -3.20 -6.72
CA THR A 268 1.65 -4.21 -7.30
C THR A 268 2.34 -5.56 -7.43
N ASP A 269 1.54 -6.63 -7.44
CA ASP A 269 1.98 -8.00 -7.69
C ASP A 269 0.80 -8.80 -8.26
N GLY A 270 1.05 -9.97 -8.84
CA GLY A 270 0.02 -10.91 -9.29
C GLY A 270 -0.01 -12.16 -8.41
N ALA A 271 -1.14 -12.42 -7.77
CA ALA A 271 -1.32 -13.60 -6.92
C ALA A 271 -2.42 -14.54 -7.44
N PRO A 272 -2.21 -15.87 -7.45
CA PRO A 272 -3.28 -16.82 -7.75
C PRO A 272 -4.30 -16.83 -6.59
N LEU A 273 -5.59 -16.66 -6.89
CA LEU A 273 -6.64 -16.66 -5.87
C LEU A 273 -6.97 -18.08 -5.38
N VAL A 274 -6.94 -19.05 -6.28
CA VAL A 274 -7.24 -20.46 -6.00
C VAL A 274 -6.19 -21.32 -6.67
N ARG A 275 -5.60 -22.27 -5.92
CA ARG A 275 -4.52 -23.14 -6.43
C ARG A 275 -4.88 -23.93 -7.70
N SER A 276 -6.16 -24.25 -7.90
CA SER A 276 -6.63 -25.07 -9.03
C SER A 276 -7.31 -24.27 -10.15
N ALA A 277 -7.66 -23.00 -9.93
CA ALA A 277 -8.29 -22.16 -10.94
C ALA A 277 -7.28 -21.15 -11.48
N LYS A 278 -7.29 -20.89 -12.79
CA LYS A 278 -6.50 -19.80 -13.42
C LYS A 278 -6.96 -18.39 -12.98
N LEU A 279 -7.67 -18.25 -11.86
CA LEU A 279 -8.18 -16.99 -11.32
C LEU A 279 -7.05 -16.29 -10.55
N CYS A 280 -6.73 -15.07 -10.93
CA CYS A 280 -5.67 -14.26 -10.34
C CYS A 280 -6.25 -12.97 -9.77
N ILE A 281 -5.67 -12.51 -8.67
CA ILE A 281 -5.88 -11.17 -8.12
C ILE A 281 -4.62 -10.34 -8.34
N TRP A 282 -4.82 -9.10 -8.77
CA TRP A 282 -3.79 -8.08 -8.83
C TRP A 282 -4.20 -6.91 -7.93
N PRO A 283 -3.54 -6.71 -6.79
CA PRO A 283 -3.70 -5.50 -6.01
C PRO A 283 -2.85 -4.36 -6.56
N CYS A 284 -3.39 -3.14 -6.48
CA CYS A 284 -2.63 -1.90 -6.49
C CYS A 284 -2.73 -1.31 -5.09
N PHE A 285 -1.60 -1.05 -4.45
CA PHE A 285 -1.54 -0.56 -3.07
C PHE A 285 -0.39 0.43 -2.89
N GLY A 286 -0.42 1.19 -1.80
CA GLY A 286 0.52 2.27 -1.54
C GLY A 286 1.04 2.27 -0.11
N SER A 287 2.31 2.65 0.08
CA SER A 287 2.90 2.93 1.39
C SER A 287 3.22 4.42 1.53
N ILE A 288 3.02 4.96 2.74
CA ILE A 288 3.27 6.38 3.05
C ILE A 288 4.71 6.60 3.50
N VAL A 289 5.47 7.45 2.80
CA VAL A 289 6.90 7.66 3.09
C VAL A 289 7.10 8.42 4.42
N GLU A 290 6.18 9.29 4.80
CA GLU A 290 6.26 10.06 6.04
C GLU A 290 5.99 9.21 7.30
N LEU A 291 5.80 7.90 7.15
CA LEU A 291 5.82 6.96 8.26
C LEU A 291 7.20 6.30 8.39
N PRO A 292 7.74 6.13 9.60
CA PRO A 292 9.00 5.40 9.81
C PRO A 292 8.90 3.95 9.35
N PRO A 293 10.00 3.28 8.93
CA PRO A 293 9.93 1.98 8.25
C PRO A 293 9.13 0.89 8.96
N PRO A 294 9.28 0.64 10.29
CA PRO A 294 8.46 -0.35 10.97
C PRO A 294 6.97 -0.02 10.88
N VAL A 295 6.62 1.25 11.08
CA VAL A 295 5.25 1.77 11.03
C VAL A 295 4.68 1.70 9.61
N ARG A 296 5.47 2.13 8.62
CA ARG A 296 5.15 2.16 7.19
C ARG A 296 4.77 0.79 6.63
N GLU A 297 5.40 -0.28 7.12
CA GLU A 297 5.20 -1.64 6.62
C GLU A 297 4.03 -2.39 7.28
N TYR A 298 3.41 -1.84 8.34
CA TYR A 298 2.22 -2.47 8.93
C TYR A 298 1.05 -2.45 7.95
N GLN A 299 0.32 -3.56 7.91
CA GLN A 299 -0.79 -3.78 6.98
C GLN A 299 -1.88 -2.73 7.11
N THR A 300 -2.14 -2.28 8.33
CA THR A 300 -3.11 -1.21 8.60
C THR A 300 -2.69 0.11 7.97
N ASN A 301 -1.38 0.38 7.84
CA ASN A 301 -0.78 1.59 7.25
C ASN A 301 -0.54 1.49 5.73
N ILE A 302 -0.92 0.37 5.11
CA ILE A 302 -0.90 0.22 3.65
C ILE A 302 -2.25 0.66 3.08
N ILE A 303 -2.19 1.57 2.11
CA ILE A 303 -3.36 2.01 1.35
C ILE A 303 -3.67 0.95 0.30
N LEU A 304 -4.83 0.32 0.35
CA LEU A 304 -5.30 -0.53 -0.75
C LEU A 304 -6.05 0.34 -1.75
N LEU A 305 -5.55 0.47 -2.97
CA LEU A 305 -6.10 1.41 -3.96
C LEU A 305 -7.13 0.74 -4.87
N ALA A 306 -6.77 -0.44 -5.42
CA ALA A 306 -7.66 -1.22 -6.25
C ALA A 306 -7.32 -2.71 -6.25
N LEU A 307 -8.29 -3.53 -6.61
CA LEU A 307 -8.16 -4.97 -6.84
C LEU A 307 -8.73 -5.34 -8.21
N TRP A 308 -7.95 -6.07 -9.00
CA TRP A 308 -8.44 -6.75 -10.21
C TRP A 308 -8.53 -8.24 -9.93
N SER A 309 -9.70 -8.83 -10.13
CA SER A 309 -9.93 -10.27 -10.00
C SER A 309 -10.45 -10.83 -11.33
N SER A 310 -9.64 -11.66 -12.00
CA SER A 310 -10.04 -12.34 -13.23
C SER A 310 -9.10 -13.49 -13.61
N LYS A 311 -9.49 -14.29 -14.60
CA LYS A 311 -8.58 -15.28 -15.21
C LYS A 311 -7.55 -14.66 -16.15
N THR A 312 -7.79 -13.43 -16.59
CA THR A 312 -6.89 -12.67 -17.44
C THR A 312 -6.09 -11.67 -16.61
N LYS A 313 -4.87 -11.37 -17.08
CA LYS A 313 -4.06 -10.28 -16.53
C LYS A 313 -4.79 -8.95 -16.73
N PRO A 314 -4.53 -7.95 -15.85
CA PRO A 314 -5.16 -6.65 -15.97
C PRO A 314 -4.75 -5.97 -17.28
N ASP A 315 -5.73 -5.39 -17.95
CA ASP A 315 -5.46 -4.21 -18.75
C ASP A 315 -5.26 -3.06 -17.77
N VAL A 316 -4.05 -2.51 -17.74
CA VAL A 316 -3.62 -1.55 -16.72
C VAL A 316 -4.43 -0.27 -16.79
N ASN A 317 -4.80 0.17 -17.99
CA ASN A 317 -5.55 1.41 -18.16
C ASN A 317 -7.00 1.23 -17.72
N VAL A 318 -7.61 0.07 -17.98
CA VAL A 318 -8.94 -0.25 -17.47
C VAL A 318 -8.92 -0.46 -15.96
N PHE A 319 -7.88 -1.13 -15.45
CA PHE A 319 -7.73 -1.44 -14.03
C PHE A 319 -7.55 -0.18 -13.18
N LEU A 320 -6.60 0.67 -13.55
CA LEU A 320 -6.15 1.78 -12.71
C LEU A 320 -6.85 3.10 -12.98
N LYS A 321 -7.75 3.20 -13.97
CA LYS A 321 -8.36 4.47 -14.38
C LYS A 321 -8.87 5.30 -13.21
N GLN A 322 -9.83 4.76 -12.47
CA GLN A 322 -10.48 5.48 -11.37
C GLN A 322 -9.47 5.83 -10.27
N THR A 323 -8.65 4.87 -9.84
CA THR A 323 -7.62 5.08 -8.82
C THR A 323 -6.65 6.20 -9.16
N ILE A 324 -6.18 6.25 -10.41
CA ILE A 324 -5.20 7.25 -10.83
C ILE A 324 -5.86 8.62 -10.96
N ASP A 325 -7.10 8.70 -11.45
CA ASP A 325 -7.87 9.94 -11.46
C ASP A 325 -8.06 10.47 -10.02
N ASP A 326 -8.35 9.59 -9.05
CA ASP A 326 -8.48 9.95 -7.63
C ASP A 326 -7.14 10.45 -7.04
N ILE A 327 -6.02 9.79 -7.35
CA ILE A 327 -4.69 10.21 -6.88
C ILE A 327 -4.27 11.54 -7.53
N GLU A 328 -4.47 11.70 -8.83
CA GLU A 328 -4.15 12.93 -9.57
C GLU A 328 -4.94 14.13 -9.03
N TYR A 329 -6.22 13.92 -8.67
CA TYR A 329 -7.01 14.91 -7.94
C TYR A 329 -6.37 15.27 -6.59
N LEU A 330 -5.96 14.30 -5.79
CA LEU A 330 -5.29 14.56 -4.50
C LEU A 330 -3.92 15.22 -4.65
N ILE A 331 -3.22 15.00 -5.76
CA ILE A 331 -1.96 15.69 -6.10
C ILE A 331 -2.23 17.15 -6.45
N THR A 332 -3.27 17.42 -7.24
CA THR A 332 -3.57 18.75 -7.77
C THR A 332 -4.29 19.63 -6.76
N ASN A 333 -5.27 19.07 -6.05
CA ASN A 333 -6.18 19.79 -5.18
C ASN A 333 -5.88 19.59 -3.68
N GLY A 334 -5.13 18.54 -3.33
CA GLY A 334 -4.92 18.16 -1.94
C GLY A 334 -6.22 17.70 -1.25
N THR A 335 -6.20 17.69 0.08
CA THR A 335 -7.36 17.36 0.89
C THR A 335 -7.28 17.94 2.30
N THR A 336 -8.44 18.31 2.85
CA THR A 336 -8.54 18.85 4.21
C THR A 336 -9.08 17.80 5.17
N PHE A 337 -8.39 17.63 6.31
CA PHE A 337 -8.80 16.79 7.43
C PHE A 337 -8.82 17.59 8.72
N TYR A 338 -9.84 17.35 9.55
CA TYR A 338 -9.89 17.85 10.92
C TYR A 338 -9.42 16.73 11.86
N ILE A 339 -8.30 16.95 12.55
CA ILE A 339 -7.69 16.01 13.49
C ILE A 339 -7.55 16.74 14.82
N ASN A 340 -8.20 16.23 15.88
CA ASN A 340 -8.22 16.86 17.20
C ASN A 340 -8.65 18.35 17.15
N ASN A 341 -9.70 18.65 16.39
CA ASN A 341 -10.22 20.00 16.14
C ASN A 341 -9.23 20.98 15.47
N VAL A 342 -8.12 20.48 14.93
CA VAL A 342 -7.19 21.25 14.13
C VAL A 342 -7.36 20.88 12.67
N GLU A 343 -7.46 21.90 11.82
CA GLU A 343 -7.55 21.75 10.37
C GLU A 343 -6.17 21.51 9.76
N TYR A 344 -6.07 20.47 8.94
CA TYR A 344 -4.86 20.12 8.20
C TYR A 344 -5.17 20.05 6.71
N ASN A 345 -4.42 20.82 5.93
CA ASN A 345 -4.42 20.72 4.48
C ASN A 345 -3.24 19.86 4.04
N PHE A 346 -3.55 18.67 3.53
CA PHE A 346 -2.57 17.72 3.01
C PHE A 346 -2.51 17.78 1.49
N VAL A 347 -1.30 17.67 0.94
CA VAL A 347 -1.08 17.50 -0.51
C VAL A 347 -0.46 16.13 -0.72
N VAL A 348 -0.96 15.38 -1.70
CA VAL A 348 -0.41 14.07 -2.04
C VAL A 348 0.64 14.23 -3.14
N ARG A 349 1.66 13.38 -3.11
CA ARG A 349 2.57 13.16 -4.22
C ARG A 349 2.92 11.69 -4.34
N THR A 350 3.50 11.32 -5.46
CA THR A 350 3.89 9.94 -5.78
C THR A 350 5.34 9.93 -6.23
N GLN A 351 6.11 8.97 -5.70
CA GLN A 351 7.57 8.99 -5.88
C GLN A 351 8.12 7.77 -6.60
N PHE A 352 7.64 6.57 -6.23
CA PHE A 352 8.12 5.32 -6.80
C PHE A 352 6.97 4.39 -7.15
N PHE A 353 7.19 3.60 -8.20
CA PHE A 353 6.41 2.42 -8.52
C PHE A 353 7.31 1.17 -8.36
N LEU A 354 7.03 0.39 -7.33
CA LEU A 354 7.77 -0.80 -6.93
C LEU A 354 6.99 -2.05 -7.32
N ALA A 355 7.59 -2.86 -8.18
CA ALA A 355 7.05 -4.13 -8.62
C ALA A 355 8.20 -5.03 -9.06
N ASP A 356 7.96 -6.35 -9.10
CA ASP A 356 8.90 -7.26 -9.76
C ASP A 356 8.99 -6.95 -11.27
N LEU A 357 10.04 -7.43 -11.94
CA LEU A 357 10.25 -7.09 -13.36
C LEU A 357 9.06 -7.49 -14.27
N PRO A 358 8.44 -8.69 -14.12
CA PRO A 358 7.24 -9.05 -14.87
C PRO A 358 6.05 -8.10 -14.65
N ALA A 359 5.71 -7.76 -13.41
CA ALA A 359 4.61 -6.84 -13.12
C ALA A 359 4.95 -5.42 -13.57
N LYS A 360 6.20 -4.97 -13.37
CA LYS A 360 6.67 -3.67 -13.87
C LYS A 360 6.52 -3.55 -15.38
N ALA A 361 6.86 -4.59 -16.14
CA ALA A 361 6.67 -4.60 -17.59
C ALA A 361 5.20 -4.56 -18.01
N LEU A 362 4.31 -5.23 -17.27
CA LEU A 362 2.87 -5.16 -17.51
C LEU A 362 2.34 -3.74 -17.26
N PHE A 363 2.61 -3.21 -16.07
CA PHE A 363 2.08 -1.93 -15.59
C PHE A 363 2.67 -0.72 -16.28
N LEU A 364 3.94 -0.75 -16.72
CA LEU A 364 4.53 0.31 -17.54
C LEU A 364 4.29 0.10 -19.04
N LYS A 365 3.56 -0.97 -19.43
CA LYS A 365 3.36 -1.39 -20.82
C LYS A 365 4.68 -1.46 -21.61
N THR A 366 5.68 -2.12 -21.04
CA THR A 366 6.96 -2.37 -21.70
C THR A 366 7.15 -3.84 -22.06
N THR A 367 8.22 -4.14 -22.80
CA THR A 367 8.70 -5.50 -23.00
C THR A 367 9.20 -6.08 -21.68
N SER A 368 9.01 -7.39 -21.50
CA SER A 368 9.56 -8.08 -20.32
C SER A 368 11.09 -8.03 -20.32
N PHE A 369 11.68 -8.40 -19.19
CA PHE A 369 13.13 -8.45 -18.95
C PHE A 369 13.95 -9.27 -19.96
N ASN A 370 13.31 -10.09 -20.80
CA ASN A 370 13.94 -10.85 -21.88
C ASN A 370 13.85 -10.14 -23.26
N GLY A 371 13.38 -8.90 -23.32
CA GLY A 371 13.24 -8.15 -24.57
C GLY A 371 14.50 -7.36 -24.94
N TYR A 372 14.76 -7.12 -26.22
CA TYR A 372 15.97 -6.38 -26.64
C TYR A 372 16.10 -4.98 -26.02
N TYR A 373 15.00 -4.32 -25.66
CA TYR A 373 15.01 -3.02 -24.98
C TYR A 373 14.23 -3.07 -23.66
N ALA A 374 14.58 -3.99 -22.76
CA ALA A 374 13.80 -4.23 -21.54
C ALA A 374 14.09 -3.25 -20.38
N CYS A 375 15.20 -2.51 -20.42
CA CYS A 375 15.52 -1.57 -19.37
C CYS A 375 14.56 -0.36 -19.43
N ASN A 376 13.95 -0.03 -18.28
CA ASN A 376 13.09 1.14 -18.15
C ASN A 376 13.89 2.46 -17.97
N TYR A 377 15.19 2.35 -17.70
CA TYR A 377 16.05 3.50 -17.36
C TYR A 377 17.00 3.88 -18.50
N CYS A 378 17.46 2.93 -19.31
CA CYS A 378 18.36 3.19 -20.42
C CYS A 378 17.85 2.61 -21.75
N MET A 379 18.45 3.07 -22.84
CA MET A 379 18.16 2.64 -24.22
C MET A 379 19.07 1.50 -24.69
N THR A 380 19.89 0.91 -23.81
CA THR A 380 20.82 -0.17 -24.16
C THR A 380 20.07 -1.34 -24.78
N LYS A 381 20.45 -1.69 -26.01
CA LYS A 381 19.92 -2.83 -26.74
C LYS A 381 20.65 -4.10 -26.31
N GLY A 382 19.92 -5.06 -25.77
CA GLY A 382 20.43 -6.41 -25.55
C GLY A 382 20.61 -7.17 -26.86
N PHE A 383 21.35 -8.27 -26.81
CA PHE A 383 21.48 -9.18 -27.94
C PHE A 383 21.20 -10.63 -27.51
N TRP A 384 20.71 -11.43 -28.44
CA TRP A 384 20.43 -12.84 -28.19
C TRP A 384 21.72 -13.65 -28.33
N ASN A 385 22.09 -14.39 -27.28
CA ASN A 385 23.30 -15.22 -27.28
C ASN A 385 23.04 -16.70 -27.60
N GLY A 386 21.83 -17.06 -28.04
CA GLY A 386 21.40 -18.44 -28.23
C GLY A 386 20.49 -18.97 -27.13
N THR A 387 20.58 -18.43 -25.91
CA THR A 387 19.80 -18.90 -24.73
C THR A 387 18.99 -17.80 -24.06
N SER A 388 19.53 -16.58 -24.02
CA SER A 388 18.92 -15.43 -23.34
C SER A 388 19.34 -14.14 -24.02
N VAL A 389 18.59 -13.07 -23.72
CA VAL A 389 19.02 -11.72 -24.06
C VAL A 389 20.00 -11.24 -23.00
N ILE A 390 21.20 -10.86 -23.42
CA ILE A 390 22.24 -10.31 -22.55
C ILE A 390 22.48 -8.83 -22.89
N TYR A 391 22.77 -8.06 -21.84
CA TYR A 391 23.01 -6.61 -21.94
C TYR A 391 24.48 -6.35 -21.60
N PRO A 392 25.37 -6.28 -22.60
CA PRO A 392 26.76 -5.96 -22.35
C PRO A 392 26.85 -4.54 -21.81
N TYR A 393 27.54 -4.38 -20.68
CA TYR A 393 27.79 -3.05 -20.13
C TYR A 393 28.82 -2.34 -21.01
N ASN A 394 28.43 -1.20 -21.58
CA ASN A 394 29.35 -0.28 -22.24
C ASN A 394 29.15 1.12 -21.65
N LYS A 395 30.14 1.59 -20.89
CA LYS A 395 30.09 2.89 -20.21
C LYS A 395 29.93 4.06 -21.19
N ASN A 396 30.46 3.92 -22.41
CA ASN A 396 30.45 4.98 -23.42
C ASN A 396 29.14 5.02 -24.24
N ASP A 397 28.28 4.00 -24.11
CA ASP A 397 27.02 3.85 -24.87
C ASP A 397 25.80 3.79 -23.93
N LEU A 398 25.93 4.41 -22.74
CA LEU A 398 24.85 4.44 -21.74
C LEU A 398 23.95 5.66 -21.95
N GLN A 399 23.03 5.57 -22.91
CA GLN A 399 21.98 6.56 -23.06
C GLN A 399 20.81 6.27 -22.09
N LEU A 400 20.52 7.22 -21.20
CA LEU A 400 19.36 7.16 -20.32
C LEU A 400 18.07 7.51 -21.09
N ARG A 401 16.95 6.89 -20.69
CA ARG A 401 15.62 7.26 -21.19
C ARG A 401 15.17 8.53 -20.50
N THR A 402 14.71 9.50 -21.26
CA THR A 402 13.94 10.62 -20.72
C THR A 402 12.44 10.30 -20.67
N HIS A 403 11.71 10.96 -19.78
CA HIS A 403 10.25 10.83 -19.71
C HIS A 403 9.57 11.21 -21.03
N ARG A 404 10.06 12.27 -21.70
CA ARG A 404 9.57 12.73 -23.00
C ARG A 404 9.75 11.68 -24.10
N GLU A 405 10.93 11.07 -24.20
CA GLU A 405 11.19 10.00 -25.17
C GLU A 405 10.33 8.76 -24.89
N PHE A 406 10.14 8.40 -23.62
CA PHE A 406 9.28 7.28 -23.24
C PHE A 406 7.83 7.50 -23.70
N ILE A 407 7.27 8.69 -23.48
CA ILE A 407 5.93 9.06 -23.94
C ILE A 407 5.84 9.06 -25.46
N ALA A 408 6.84 9.58 -26.16
CA ALA A 408 6.85 9.60 -27.63
C ALA A 408 6.84 8.17 -28.20
N ALA A 409 7.70 7.28 -27.68
CA ALA A 409 7.74 5.87 -28.07
C ALA A 409 6.44 5.14 -27.74
N ALA A 410 5.80 5.47 -26.61
CA ALA A 410 4.50 4.91 -26.22
C ALA A 410 3.39 5.28 -27.23
N LYS A 411 3.29 6.55 -27.61
CA LYS A 411 2.32 7.04 -28.59
C LYS A 411 2.53 6.38 -29.96
N GLU A 412 3.78 6.38 -30.42
CA GLU A 412 4.16 5.74 -31.69
C GLU A 412 3.85 4.24 -31.70
N ALA A 413 4.06 3.54 -30.58
CA ALA A 413 3.71 2.13 -30.46
C ALA A 413 2.19 1.88 -30.52
N GLU A 414 1.37 2.77 -29.95
CA GLU A 414 -0.09 2.67 -30.04
C GLU A 414 -0.58 2.91 -31.46
N GLU A 415 -0.03 3.92 -32.16
CA GLU A 415 -0.36 4.21 -33.56
C GLU A 415 0.01 3.07 -34.51
N LYS A 416 1.14 2.40 -34.27
CA LYS A 416 1.61 1.25 -35.07
C LYS A 416 0.91 -0.07 -34.70
N THR A 417 0.16 -0.11 -33.61
CA THR A 417 -0.53 -1.32 -33.18
C THR A 417 -1.77 -1.55 -34.03
N THR A 418 -1.95 -2.78 -34.47
CA THR A 418 -3.12 -3.22 -35.26
C THR A 418 -3.78 -4.39 -34.57
N GLU A 419 -5.01 -4.75 -34.97
CA GLU A 419 -5.71 -5.93 -34.43
C GLU A 419 -4.89 -7.22 -34.53
N LYS A 420 -3.99 -7.32 -35.52
CA LYS A 420 -3.16 -8.51 -35.78
C LYS A 420 -1.78 -8.44 -35.14
N ARG A 421 -1.28 -7.26 -34.76
CA ARG A 421 0.10 -7.07 -34.28
C ARG A 421 0.18 -5.96 -33.25
N LEU A 422 0.63 -6.33 -32.05
CA LEU A 422 1.08 -5.39 -31.03
C LEU A 422 2.45 -4.84 -31.44
N ALA A 423 2.54 -3.55 -31.65
CA ALA A 423 3.81 -2.89 -31.92
C ALA A 423 4.56 -2.60 -30.61
N ASN A 424 5.85 -2.38 -30.72
CA ASN A 424 6.65 -1.76 -29.67
C ASN A 424 7.73 -0.90 -30.30
N VAL A 425 8.04 0.22 -29.66
CA VAL A 425 9.10 1.15 -30.06
C VAL A 425 10.11 1.19 -28.92
N GLN A 426 11.33 0.71 -29.20
CA GLN A 426 12.39 0.59 -28.19
C GLN A 426 11.88 -0.06 -26.89
N GLY A 427 11.11 -1.14 -27.00
CA GLY A 427 10.59 -1.87 -25.83
C GLY A 427 9.36 -1.27 -25.16
N VAL A 428 8.87 -0.10 -25.57
CA VAL A 428 7.62 0.50 -25.08
C VAL A 428 6.46 0.07 -25.97
N LYS A 429 5.34 -0.37 -25.40
CA LYS A 429 4.17 -0.91 -26.12
C LYS A 429 2.95 0.01 -26.12
N GLY A 430 2.94 1.03 -25.26
CA GLY A 430 1.85 2.00 -25.20
C GLY A 430 1.85 2.83 -23.92
N LEU A 431 0.88 3.73 -23.82
CA LEU A 431 0.75 4.65 -22.70
C LEU A 431 0.08 3.95 -21.51
N SER A 432 0.80 3.88 -20.41
CA SER A 432 0.25 3.45 -19.13
C SER A 432 -0.40 4.63 -18.42
N TYR A 433 -1.57 4.41 -17.85
CA TYR A 433 -2.23 5.39 -16.98
C TYR A 433 -1.37 5.81 -15.78
N LEU A 434 -0.47 4.95 -15.31
CA LEU A 434 0.45 5.27 -14.22
C LEU A 434 1.36 6.47 -14.50
N LEU A 435 1.67 6.75 -15.77
CA LEU A 435 2.57 7.85 -16.14
C LEU A 435 1.99 9.24 -15.85
N ARG A 436 0.69 9.35 -15.50
CA ARG A 436 0.05 10.64 -15.17
C ARG A 436 0.43 11.17 -13.79
N ILE A 437 0.93 10.30 -12.92
CA ILE A 437 1.22 10.61 -11.52
C ILE A 437 2.72 10.45 -11.20
N PHE A 438 3.60 10.35 -12.21
CA PHE A 438 5.05 10.32 -12.05
C PHE A 438 5.68 11.21 -13.11
#